data_AF-A0A821XK22-F1
#
_entry.id   AF-A0A821XK22-F1
#
_cell.length_a   1.000
_cell.length_b   1.000
_cell.length_c   1.000
_cell.angle_alpha   90.00
_cell.angle_beta   90.00
_cell.angle_gamma   90.00
#
_symmetry.space_group_name_H-M   'P 1'
#
loop_
_entity.id
_entity.type
_entity.pdbx_description
1 polymer ?
#
loop_
_entity_poly.entity_id
_entity_poly.type
_entity_poly.pdbx_seq_one_letter_code
_entity_poly.pdbx_strand_id
1 'polypeptide(L)'
;TGKKLSENTYLFVGAGQAACGIADLITHAMVREGSSIEEARSKIWMYDIHGLIVQNRPQGDLKGPKISYIKKGRAIKDLSSVIDYVKPTVLMGASGVARLFHDGVLRKMAQINERPIIFALSNPINRAECTAEEAYRETDGKCVFASGSAFKPVIYKDKTFHSGQGNNAYIFPAIALATIACAARHVEDDMFLIAAQKLGSLLTQKELDSGRVYPPIPTLREVTIKIAAHLVEYLYKEKKAWYYPEPKDKEEFVRMQLYDTSYQYFGSLTWQWPELHKIPRNIQSIDDNIAFHS
;
A
#
# COMPACT_ATOMS: atom_id res chain seq x y z
N THR A 1 -15.88 4.40 -8.29
CA THR A 1 -16.68 3.52 -9.16
C THR A 1 -18.00 3.14 -8.50
N GLY A 2 -18.21 3.40 -7.20
CA GLY A 2 -19.44 3.02 -6.50
C GLY A 2 -19.55 1.51 -6.25
N LYS A 3 -18.49 0.74 -6.54
CA LYS A 3 -18.45 -0.72 -6.45
C LYS A 3 -17.53 -1.16 -5.30
N LYS A 4 -17.92 -2.19 -4.57
CA LYS A 4 -17.08 -2.94 -3.62
C LYS A 4 -16.00 -3.73 -4.37
N LEU A 5 -14.99 -4.24 -3.65
CA LEU A 5 -13.93 -5.02 -4.28
C LEU A 5 -14.47 -6.31 -4.93
N SER A 6 -15.42 -6.99 -4.28
CA SER A 6 -16.07 -8.21 -4.76
C SER A 6 -16.96 -8.03 -6.01
N GLU A 7 -17.35 -6.79 -6.32
CA GLU A 7 -18.16 -6.43 -7.49
C GLU A 7 -17.32 -6.13 -8.74
N ASN A 8 -15.99 -6.20 -8.62
CA ASN A 8 -15.07 -5.97 -9.72
C ASN A 8 -14.55 -7.29 -10.31
N THR A 9 -14.17 -7.24 -11.58
CA THR A 9 -13.43 -8.31 -12.28
C THR A 9 -12.06 -7.76 -12.65
N TYR A 10 -11.02 -8.44 -12.20
CA TYR A 10 -9.63 -7.99 -12.32
C TYR A 10 -8.93 -8.77 -13.43
N LEU A 11 -8.24 -8.08 -14.33
CA LEU A 11 -7.34 -8.67 -15.30
C LEU A 11 -5.91 -8.17 -15.06
N PHE A 12 -5.03 -9.07 -14.66
CA PHE A 12 -3.61 -8.83 -14.51
C PHE A 12 -2.88 -9.20 -15.80
N VAL A 13 -2.14 -8.25 -16.36
CA VAL A 13 -1.22 -8.44 -17.48
C VAL A 13 0.19 -8.54 -16.91
N GLY A 14 0.65 -9.78 -16.78
CA GLY A 14 1.73 -10.21 -15.93
C GLY A 14 1.22 -11.25 -14.92
N ALA A 15 1.93 -12.37 -14.78
CA ALA A 15 1.62 -13.44 -13.84
C ALA A 15 2.84 -13.81 -12.98
N GLY A 16 3.69 -12.81 -12.69
CA GLY A 16 4.86 -12.93 -11.82
C GLY A 16 4.52 -12.66 -10.35
N GLN A 17 5.56 -12.54 -9.52
CA GLN A 17 5.44 -12.35 -8.06
C GLN A 17 4.59 -11.12 -7.69
N ALA A 18 4.84 -9.98 -8.33
CA ALA A 18 4.10 -8.74 -8.04
C ALA A 18 2.60 -8.89 -8.31
N ALA A 19 2.24 -9.41 -9.50
CA ALA A 19 0.84 -9.62 -9.87
C ALA A 19 0.14 -10.62 -8.95
N CYS A 20 0.81 -11.74 -8.61
CA CYS A 20 0.25 -12.75 -7.73
C CYS A 20 0.08 -12.21 -6.29
N GLY A 21 1.07 -11.51 -5.74
CA GLY A 21 0.96 -10.92 -4.40
C GLY A 21 -0.16 -9.87 -4.30
N ILE A 22 -0.33 -9.02 -5.33
CA ILE A 22 -1.47 -8.09 -5.38
C ILE A 22 -2.80 -8.86 -5.46
N ALA A 23 -2.87 -9.90 -6.30
CA ALA A 23 -4.05 -10.74 -6.42
C ALA A 23 -4.40 -11.45 -5.10
N ASP A 24 -3.40 -11.93 -4.36
CA ASP A 24 -3.58 -12.57 -3.06
C ASP A 24 -4.13 -11.58 -2.04
N LEU A 25 -3.60 -10.34 -2.00
CA LEU A 25 -4.08 -9.30 -1.09
C LEU A 25 -5.50 -8.82 -1.45
N ILE A 26 -5.83 -8.70 -2.75
CA ILE A 26 -7.20 -8.39 -3.21
C ILE A 26 -8.16 -9.53 -2.84
N THR A 27 -7.73 -10.78 -3.02
CA THR A 27 -8.49 -11.96 -2.61
C THR A 27 -8.77 -11.92 -1.10
N HIS A 28 -7.74 -11.66 -0.29
CA HIS A 28 -7.86 -11.52 1.17
C HIS A 28 -8.82 -10.39 1.56
N ALA A 29 -8.74 -9.25 0.87
CA ALA A 29 -9.65 -8.13 1.07
C ALA A 29 -11.12 -8.51 0.78
N MET A 30 -11.40 -9.19 -0.33
CA MET A 30 -12.75 -9.68 -0.66
C MET A 30 -13.27 -10.70 0.36
N VAL A 31 -12.41 -11.57 0.89
CA VAL A 31 -12.78 -12.50 1.96
C VAL A 31 -13.15 -11.76 3.24
N ARG A 32 -12.42 -10.69 3.60
CA ARG A 32 -12.80 -9.83 4.75
C ARG A 32 -14.09 -9.04 4.51
N GLU A 33 -14.47 -8.77 3.26
CA GLU A 33 -15.78 -8.21 2.90
C GLU A 33 -16.94 -9.23 2.98
N GLY A 34 -16.63 -10.53 3.12
CA GLY A 34 -17.60 -11.61 3.28
C GLY A 34 -17.70 -12.62 2.13
N SER A 35 -16.89 -12.49 1.07
CA SER A 35 -16.84 -13.48 -0.02
C SER A 35 -16.14 -14.77 0.41
N SER A 36 -16.47 -15.89 -0.24
CA SER A 36 -15.63 -17.10 -0.11
C SER A 36 -14.31 -16.91 -0.85
N ILE A 37 -13.29 -17.71 -0.48
CA ILE A 37 -12.00 -17.67 -1.18
C ILE A 37 -12.13 -18.06 -2.66
N GLU A 38 -13.03 -18.98 -2.98
CA GLU A 38 -13.33 -19.40 -4.36
C GLU A 38 -14.00 -18.29 -5.14
N GLU A 39 -14.99 -17.61 -4.55
CA GLU A 39 -15.66 -16.47 -5.17
C GLU A 39 -14.66 -15.34 -5.44
N ALA A 40 -13.85 -14.99 -4.44
CA ALA A 40 -12.83 -13.96 -4.55
C ALA A 40 -11.82 -14.29 -5.68
N ARG A 41 -11.27 -15.50 -5.69
CA ARG A 41 -10.36 -15.96 -6.77
C ARG A 41 -11.07 -16.02 -8.12
N SER A 42 -12.37 -16.29 -8.17
CA SER A 42 -13.15 -16.32 -9.42
C SER A 42 -13.13 -14.98 -10.16
N LYS A 43 -13.03 -13.86 -9.44
CA LYS A 43 -12.98 -12.50 -10.00
C LYS A 43 -11.65 -12.11 -10.62
N ILE A 44 -10.57 -12.85 -10.32
CA ILE A 44 -9.21 -12.50 -10.74
C ILE A 44 -8.77 -13.34 -11.93
N TRP A 45 -8.42 -12.69 -13.03
CA TRP A 45 -7.86 -13.27 -14.24
C TRP A 45 -6.42 -12.81 -14.43
N MET A 46 -5.60 -13.70 -14.97
CA MET A 46 -4.19 -13.41 -15.26
C MET A 46 -3.87 -13.70 -16.73
N TYR A 47 -2.90 -12.95 -17.25
CA TYR A 47 -2.40 -13.04 -18.61
C TYR A 47 -0.87 -12.97 -18.56
N ASP A 48 -0.17 -13.85 -19.29
CA ASP A 48 1.28 -13.79 -19.45
C ASP A 48 1.69 -13.79 -20.93
N ILE A 49 2.98 -13.95 -21.22
CA ILE A 49 3.52 -13.96 -22.58
C ILE A 49 2.90 -15.05 -23.49
N HIS A 50 2.29 -16.09 -22.91
CA HIS A 50 1.61 -17.16 -23.63
C HIS A 50 0.09 -16.96 -23.72
N GLY A 51 -0.43 -15.84 -23.23
CA GLY A 51 -1.86 -15.51 -23.24
C GLY A 51 -2.54 -15.66 -21.88
N LEU A 52 -3.86 -15.80 -21.92
CA LEU A 52 -4.70 -15.99 -20.73
C LEU A 52 -4.32 -17.27 -19.95
N ILE A 53 -4.25 -17.17 -18.62
CA ILE A 53 -3.96 -18.31 -17.73
C ILE A 53 -5.21 -19.19 -17.58
N VAL A 54 -5.27 -20.31 -18.31
CA VAL A 54 -6.34 -21.32 -18.25
C VAL A 54 -5.80 -22.75 -18.33
N GLN A 55 -6.55 -23.72 -17.80
CA GLN A 55 -6.12 -25.13 -17.61
C GLN A 55 -5.58 -25.82 -18.88
N ASN A 56 -6.11 -25.48 -20.06
CA ASN A 56 -5.79 -26.16 -21.33
C ASN A 56 -5.16 -25.22 -22.37
N ARG A 57 -4.37 -24.24 -21.91
CA ARG A 57 -3.63 -23.37 -22.84
C ARG A 57 -2.51 -24.15 -23.55
N PRO A 58 -2.22 -23.86 -24.82
CA PRO A 58 -1.27 -24.66 -25.61
C PRO A 58 0.20 -24.48 -25.19
N GLN A 59 0.55 -23.39 -24.52
CA GLN A 59 1.93 -23.04 -24.16
C GLN A 59 1.99 -22.36 -22.78
N GLY A 60 3.14 -22.47 -22.12
CA GLY A 60 3.47 -21.77 -20.89
C GLY A 60 3.17 -22.56 -19.63
N ASP A 61 4.15 -22.63 -18.72
CA ASP A 61 4.02 -23.32 -17.44
C ASP A 61 2.93 -22.67 -16.56
N LEU A 62 2.16 -23.50 -15.87
CA LEU A 62 1.10 -23.12 -14.94
C LEU A 62 1.50 -23.30 -13.48
N LYS A 63 2.75 -23.68 -13.19
CA LYS A 63 3.29 -23.78 -11.83
C LYS A 63 3.56 -22.41 -11.20
N GLY A 64 3.88 -22.46 -9.90
CA GLY A 64 4.27 -21.30 -9.10
C GLY A 64 3.07 -20.54 -8.51
N PRO A 65 3.26 -19.28 -8.11
CA PRO A 65 2.26 -18.51 -7.36
C PRO A 65 0.91 -18.33 -8.10
N LYS A 66 0.90 -18.40 -9.43
CA LYS A 66 -0.30 -18.24 -10.26
C LYS A 66 -1.25 -19.44 -10.23
N ILE A 67 -0.89 -20.54 -9.58
CA ILE A 67 -1.69 -21.78 -9.55
C ILE A 67 -3.10 -21.56 -9.00
N SER A 68 -3.24 -20.66 -8.02
CA SER A 68 -4.53 -20.31 -7.40
C SER A 68 -5.49 -19.57 -8.34
N TYR A 69 -5.00 -19.10 -9.49
CA TYR A 69 -5.75 -18.27 -10.44
C TYR A 69 -5.98 -18.95 -11.79
N ILE A 70 -5.61 -20.23 -11.92
CA ILE A 70 -5.88 -21.01 -13.14
C ILE A 70 -7.37 -21.32 -13.20
N LYS A 71 -8.00 -21.01 -14.35
CA LYS A 71 -9.43 -21.23 -14.57
C LYS A 71 -9.71 -22.18 -15.72
N LYS A 72 -10.92 -22.73 -15.74
CA LYS A 72 -11.53 -23.28 -16.95
C LYS A 72 -11.91 -22.11 -17.87
N GLY A 73 -11.55 -22.20 -19.14
CA GLY A 73 -11.84 -21.13 -20.10
C GLY A 73 -11.21 -21.39 -21.46
N ARG A 74 -11.46 -20.46 -22.39
CA ARG A 74 -10.88 -20.49 -23.72
C ARG A 74 -9.43 -20.00 -23.67
N ALA A 75 -8.52 -20.74 -24.33
CA ALA A 75 -7.17 -20.25 -24.56
C ALA A 75 -7.20 -19.08 -25.56
N ILE A 76 -6.83 -17.89 -25.10
CA ILE A 76 -6.82 -16.66 -25.91
C ILE A 76 -5.46 -15.99 -25.73
N LYS A 77 -4.77 -15.74 -26.85
CA LYS A 77 -3.43 -15.12 -26.86
C LYS A 77 -3.48 -13.61 -27.04
N ASP A 78 -4.41 -13.10 -27.85
CA ASP A 78 -4.53 -11.66 -28.08
C ASP A 78 -5.18 -10.95 -26.88
N LEU A 79 -4.52 -9.91 -26.35
CA LEU A 79 -5.00 -9.20 -25.16
C LEU A 79 -6.34 -8.49 -25.40
N SER A 80 -6.56 -7.93 -26.59
CA SER A 80 -7.83 -7.27 -26.93
C SER A 80 -9.00 -8.26 -26.88
N SER A 81 -8.79 -9.46 -27.40
CA SER A 81 -9.76 -10.58 -27.35
C SER A 81 -9.99 -11.09 -25.93
N VAL A 82 -8.96 -11.06 -25.06
CA VAL A 82 -9.11 -11.39 -23.63
C VAL A 82 -10.02 -10.38 -22.93
N ILE A 83 -9.88 -9.09 -23.23
CA ILE A 83 -10.75 -8.05 -22.64
C ILE A 83 -12.21 -8.26 -23.04
N ASP A 84 -12.49 -8.61 -24.30
CA ASP A 84 -13.85 -8.89 -24.76
C ASP A 84 -14.45 -10.13 -24.07
N TYR A 85 -13.62 -11.14 -23.80
CA TYR A 85 -14.02 -12.38 -23.16
C TYR A 85 -14.24 -12.21 -21.64
N VAL A 86 -13.28 -11.61 -20.94
CA VAL A 86 -13.28 -11.46 -19.48
C VAL A 86 -14.18 -10.30 -19.03
N LYS A 87 -14.28 -9.25 -19.85
CA LYS A 87 -14.94 -7.98 -19.54
C LYS A 87 -14.51 -7.39 -18.18
N PRO A 88 -13.19 -7.17 -17.96
CA PRO A 88 -12.69 -6.70 -16.68
C PRO A 88 -13.11 -5.26 -16.40
N THR A 89 -13.37 -4.96 -15.12
CA THR A 89 -13.55 -3.59 -14.63
C THR A 89 -12.23 -2.94 -14.24
N VAL A 90 -11.23 -3.78 -13.91
CA VAL A 90 -9.89 -3.38 -13.50
C VAL A 90 -8.84 -4.07 -14.37
N LEU A 91 -8.00 -3.28 -15.03
CA LEU A 91 -6.86 -3.75 -15.82
C LEU A 91 -5.56 -3.31 -15.12
N MET A 92 -4.75 -4.27 -14.70
CA MET A 92 -3.47 -4.00 -14.03
C MET A 92 -2.30 -4.59 -14.80
N GLY A 93 -1.32 -3.76 -15.15
CA GLY A 93 -0.09 -4.15 -15.81
C GLY A 93 1.05 -4.30 -14.80
N ALA A 94 1.67 -5.48 -14.79
CA ALA A 94 2.85 -5.79 -13.99
C ALA A 94 3.76 -6.78 -14.76
N SER A 95 4.01 -6.48 -16.03
CA SER A 95 4.70 -7.38 -16.98
C SER A 95 6.13 -6.96 -17.32
N GLY A 96 6.51 -5.71 -17.09
CA GLY A 96 7.77 -5.13 -17.56
C GLY A 96 7.82 -4.88 -19.07
N VAL A 97 6.69 -4.99 -19.77
CA VAL A 97 6.59 -4.81 -21.22
C VAL A 97 5.85 -3.51 -21.51
N ALA A 98 6.54 -2.60 -22.19
CA ALA A 98 6.01 -1.30 -22.54
C ALA A 98 4.87 -1.41 -23.56
N ARG A 99 3.92 -0.47 -23.49
CA ARG A 99 2.89 -0.24 -24.53
C ARG A 99 1.95 -1.43 -24.82
N LEU A 100 1.81 -2.38 -23.88
CA LEU A 100 0.82 -3.44 -24.00
C LEU A 100 -0.62 -2.93 -23.97
N PHE A 101 -0.89 -1.82 -23.28
CA PHE A 101 -2.20 -1.18 -23.23
C PHE A 101 -2.30 -0.15 -24.34
N HIS A 102 -2.25 -0.63 -25.59
CA HIS A 102 -2.41 0.22 -26.77
C HIS A 102 -3.85 0.75 -26.88
N ASP A 103 -4.07 1.72 -27.79
CA ASP A 103 -5.34 2.45 -27.92
C ASP A 103 -6.58 1.56 -28.07
N GLY A 104 -6.44 0.42 -28.75
CA GLY A 104 -7.50 -0.57 -28.89
C GLY A 104 -7.92 -1.22 -27.57
N VAL A 105 -6.94 -1.56 -26.72
CA VAL A 105 -7.16 -2.10 -25.37
C VAL A 105 -7.82 -1.06 -24.48
N LEU A 106 -7.31 0.18 -24.49
CA LEU A 106 -7.83 1.28 -23.67
C LEU A 106 -9.28 1.64 -24.05
N ARG A 107 -9.56 1.78 -25.36
CA ARG A 107 -10.93 2.03 -25.85
C ARG A 107 -11.89 0.91 -25.49
N LYS A 108 -11.47 -0.35 -25.57
CA LYS A 108 -12.30 -1.49 -25.12
C LYS A 108 -12.63 -1.42 -23.64
N MET A 109 -11.65 -1.11 -22.78
CA MET A 109 -11.90 -0.91 -21.35
C MET A 109 -12.94 0.18 -21.09
N ALA A 110 -12.91 1.28 -21.85
CA ALA A 110 -13.88 2.37 -21.75
C ALA A 110 -15.25 2.06 -22.40
N GLN A 111 -15.32 1.13 -23.34
CA GLN A 111 -16.59 0.67 -23.93
C GLN A 111 -17.36 -0.24 -22.97
N ILE A 112 -16.67 -1.12 -22.25
CA ILE A 112 -17.31 -2.10 -21.36
C ILE A 112 -17.57 -1.55 -19.95
N ASN A 113 -16.89 -0.45 -19.56
CA ASN A 113 -17.02 0.17 -18.24
C ASN A 113 -17.28 1.67 -18.35
N GLU A 114 -18.22 2.18 -17.56
CA GLU A 114 -18.44 3.63 -17.42
C GLU A 114 -17.20 4.35 -16.86
N ARG A 115 -16.50 3.73 -15.90
CA ARG A 115 -15.31 4.28 -15.25
C ARG A 115 -14.24 3.19 -15.07
N PRO A 116 -13.50 2.81 -16.13
CA PRO A 116 -12.53 1.71 -16.07
C PRO A 116 -11.36 2.05 -15.14
N ILE A 117 -10.85 1.07 -14.39
CA ILE A 117 -9.63 1.22 -13.60
C ILE A 117 -8.46 0.66 -14.43
N ILE A 118 -7.45 1.47 -14.70
CA ILE A 118 -6.29 1.11 -15.54
C ILE A 118 -5.02 1.47 -14.79
N PHE A 119 -4.28 0.47 -14.32
CA PHE A 119 -3.05 0.65 -13.58
C PHE A 119 -1.85 0.14 -14.40
N ALA A 120 -0.90 1.02 -14.72
CA ALA A 120 0.33 0.70 -15.45
C ALA A 120 1.53 0.67 -14.48
N LEU A 121 1.74 -0.46 -13.81
CA LEU A 121 2.63 -0.55 -12.64
C LEU A 121 4.08 -0.88 -13.00
N SER A 122 4.36 -1.21 -14.26
CA SER A 122 5.72 -1.52 -14.69
C SER A 122 6.65 -0.30 -14.60
N ASN A 123 7.87 -0.55 -14.14
CA ASN A 123 8.92 0.44 -13.96
C ASN A 123 10.18 0.07 -14.78
N PRO A 124 11.00 1.05 -15.19
CA PRO A 124 10.77 2.50 -15.09
C PRO A 124 9.76 3.00 -16.14
N ILE A 125 9.57 4.31 -16.29
CA ILE A 125 8.50 4.93 -17.11
C ILE A 125 8.44 4.40 -18.56
N ASN A 126 9.59 4.06 -19.16
CA ASN A 126 9.68 3.49 -20.51
C ASN A 126 9.24 2.01 -20.61
N ARG A 127 8.91 1.38 -19.47
CA ARG A 127 8.32 0.04 -19.37
C ARG A 127 6.85 0.07 -18.99
N ALA A 128 6.26 1.25 -18.76
CA ALA A 128 4.85 1.37 -18.45
C ALA A 128 3.98 0.80 -19.58
N GLU A 129 2.92 0.09 -19.22
CA GLU A 129 2.00 -0.53 -20.17
C GLU A 129 1.26 0.49 -21.03
N CYS A 130 1.03 1.69 -20.51
CA CYS A 130 0.63 2.90 -21.25
C CYS A 130 1.03 4.14 -20.43
N THR A 131 1.01 5.29 -21.08
CA THR A 131 1.16 6.58 -20.42
C THR A 131 -0.18 7.07 -19.85
N ALA A 132 -0.12 8.00 -18.88
CA ALA A 132 -1.33 8.66 -18.36
C ALA A 132 -2.09 9.39 -19.48
N GLU A 133 -1.38 10.00 -20.43
CA GLU A 133 -1.98 10.74 -21.55
C GLU A 133 -2.76 9.81 -22.48
N GLU A 134 -2.16 8.67 -22.88
CA GLU A 134 -2.85 7.64 -23.66
C GLU A 134 -4.09 7.11 -22.91
N ALA A 135 -3.95 6.78 -21.62
CA ALA A 135 -5.07 6.29 -20.81
C ALA A 135 -6.23 7.28 -20.76
N TYR A 136 -5.99 8.56 -20.44
CA TYR A 136 -7.07 9.55 -20.39
C TYR A 136 -7.64 9.85 -21.78
N ARG A 137 -6.81 9.97 -22.82
CA ARG A 137 -7.29 10.27 -24.18
C ARG A 137 -8.18 9.16 -24.73
N GLU A 138 -7.72 7.92 -24.65
CA GLU A 138 -8.40 6.77 -25.24
C GLU A 138 -9.61 6.28 -24.42
N THR A 139 -9.77 6.79 -23.20
CA THR A 139 -10.94 6.52 -22.36
C THR A 139 -11.86 7.72 -22.17
N ASP A 140 -11.67 8.80 -22.94
CA ASP A 140 -12.47 10.02 -22.86
C ASP A 140 -12.47 10.65 -21.45
N GLY A 141 -11.33 10.57 -20.76
CA GLY A 141 -11.13 11.06 -19.40
C GLY A 141 -11.85 10.26 -18.31
N LYS A 142 -12.48 9.13 -18.67
CA LYS A 142 -13.31 8.32 -17.75
C LYS A 142 -12.48 7.41 -16.84
N CYS A 143 -11.27 7.03 -17.25
CA CYS A 143 -10.52 6.06 -16.47
C CYS A 143 -10.09 6.58 -15.10
N VAL A 144 -9.98 5.66 -14.16
CA VAL A 144 -9.17 5.83 -12.95
C VAL A 144 -7.79 5.30 -13.27
N PHE A 145 -6.79 6.18 -13.31
CA PHE A 145 -5.43 5.82 -13.70
C PHE A 145 -4.42 5.94 -12.56
N ALA A 146 -3.55 4.95 -12.46
CA ALA A 146 -2.36 4.99 -11.62
C ALA A 146 -1.18 4.29 -12.30
N SER A 147 0.03 4.61 -11.86
CA SER A 147 1.23 4.04 -12.44
C SER A 147 2.31 3.75 -11.42
N GLY A 148 3.27 2.88 -11.77
CA GLY A 148 4.45 2.63 -10.93
C GLY A 148 5.43 3.80 -10.91
N SER A 149 5.54 4.51 -12.04
CA SER A 149 6.38 5.70 -12.24
C SER A 149 5.55 6.98 -12.24
N ALA A 150 6.14 8.11 -11.85
CA ALA A 150 5.47 9.40 -11.86
C ALA A 150 5.29 9.94 -13.29
N PHE A 151 4.09 10.42 -13.62
CA PHE A 151 3.79 11.16 -14.84
C PHE A 151 3.50 12.63 -14.52
N LYS A 152 3.72 13.51 -15.51
CA LYS A 152 3.26 14.90 -15.45
C LYS A 152 1.73 14.95 -15.43
N PRO A 153 1.12 16.01 -14.88
CA PRO A 153 -0.33 16.23 -15.00
C PRO A 153 -0.77 16.22 -16.46
N VAL A 154 -1.94 15.66 -16.73
CA VAL A 154 -2.52 15.57 -18.08
C VAL A 154 -3.70 16.51 -18.18
N ILE A 155 -3.67 17.43 -19.14
CA ILE A 155 -4.82 18.27 -19.46
C ILE A 155 -5.61 17.54 -20.55
N TYR A 156 -6.85 17.18 -20.26
CA TYR A 156 -7.74 16.55 -21.22
C TYR A 156 -9.10 17.25 -21.17
N LYS A 157 -9.48 17.86 -22.30
CA LYS A 157 -10.59 18.83 -22.37
C LYS A 157 -10.38 19.94 -21.33
N ASP A 158 -11.41 20.33 -20.59
CA ASP A 158 -11.35 21.39 -19.57
C ASP A 158 -10.90 20.90 -18.19
N LYS A 159 -10.34 19.69 -18.09
CA LYS A 159 -9.95 19.07 -16.82
C LYS A 159 -8.46 18.73 -16.78
N THR A 160 -7.82 19.06 -15.66
CA THR A 160 -6.45 18.64 -15.35
C THR A 160 -6.50 17.41 -14.45
N PHE A 161 -5.87 16.33 -14.89
CA PHE A 161 -5.74 15.08 -14.17
C PHE A 161 -4.35 14.91 -13.57
N HIS A 162 -4.32 14.51 -12.31
CA HIS A 162 -3.10 14.17 -11.58
C HIS A 162 -3.07 12.67 -11.29
N SER A 163 -2.37 11.89 -12.11
CA SER A 163 -2.22 10.45 -11.90
C SER A 163 -1.49 10.14 -10.59
N GLY A 164 -2.03 9.22 -9.80
CA GLY A 164 -1.36 8.71 -8.60
C GLY A 164 -0.21 7.76 -8.93
N GLN A 165 0.82 7.73 -8.08
CA GLN A 165 1.90 6.76 -8.18
C GLN A 165 1.72 5.65 -7.14
N GLY A 166 1.53 4.42 -7.59
CA GLY A 166 1.48 3.23 -6.74
C GLY A 166 2.87 2.84 -6.25
N ASN A 167 3.41 3.63 -5.31
CA ASN A 167 4.77 3.45 -4.79
C ASN A 167 4.74 2.69 -3.45
N ASN A 168 5.61 1.69 -3.31
CA ASN A 168 5.76 0.91 -2.08
C ASN A 168 6.10 1.78 -0.86
N ALA A 169 6.67 2.98 -1.07
CA ALA A 169 6.98 3.96 -0.03
C ALA A 169 5.78 4.37 0.83
N TYR A 170 4.54 4.18 0.36
CA TYR A 170 3.36 4.41 1.20
C TYR A 170 3.17 3.35 2.30
N ILE A 171 3.72 2.15 2.12
CA ILE A 171 3.39 0.98 2.96
C ILE A 171 4.59 0.55 3.79
N PHE A 172 5.74 0.27 3.17
CA PHE A 172 6.86 -0.35 3.90
C PHE A 172 7.38 0.49 5.08
N PRO A 173 7.46 1.84 5.02
CA PRO A 173 7.94 2.62 6.16
C PRO A 173 6.96 2.54 7.34
N ALA A 174 5.66 2.50 7.07
CA ALA A 174 4.63 2.48 8.10
C ALA A 174 4.57 1.12 8.80
N ILE A 175 4.67 0.03 8.03
CA ILE A 175 4.77 -1.33 8.57
C ILE A 175 6.03 -1.46 9.42
N ALA A 176 7.19 -1.05 8.90
CA ALA A 176 8.44 -1.12 9.65
C ALA A 176 8.37 -0.32 10.96
N LEU A 177 7.87 0.92 10.90
CA LEU A 177 7.73 1.79 12.06
C LEU A 177 6.81 1.18 13.12
N ALA A 178 5.64 0.67 12.74
CA ALA A 178 4.72 0.02 13.67
C ALA A 178 5.29 -1.28 14.26
N THR A 179 5.93 -2.11 13.43
CA THR A 179 6.57 -3.36 13.88
C THR A 179 7.68 -3.08 14.90
N ILE A 180 8.56 -2.11 14.62
CA ILE A 180 9.64 -1.72 15.51
C ILE A 180 9.08 -1.10 16.80
N ALA A 181 8.19 -0.13 16.70
CA ALA A 181 7.63 0.59 17.84
C ALA A 181 6.90 -0.37 18.81
N CYS A 182 6.13 -1.32 18.30
CA CYS A 182 5.41 -2.30 19.11
C CYS A 182 6.23 -3.55 19.48
N ALA A 183 7.49 -3.66 19.03
CA ALA A 183 8.28 -4.88 19.10
C ALA A 183 7.52 -6.13 18.57
N ALA A 184 6.72 -5.96 17.50
CA ALA A 184 5.92 -7.05 16.95
C ALA A 184 6.82 -8.16 16.39
N ARG A 185 6.47 -9.42 16.70
CA ARG A 185 7.31 -10.59 16.34
C ARG A 185 7.15 -11.06 14.89
N HIS A 186 5.99 -10.80 14.30
CA HIS A 186 5.65 -11.27 12.96
C HIS A 186 4.97 -10.14 12.17
N VAL A 187 5.24 -10.10 10.88
CA VAL A 187 4.53 -9.25 9.92
C VAL A 187 3.61 -10.17 9.11
N GLU A 188 2.31 -9.92 9.18
CA GLU A 188 1.27 -10.76 8.58
C GLU A 188 0.55 -10.03 7.45
N ASP A 189 -0.13 -10.77 6.56
CA ASP A 189 -0.88 -10.22 5.43
C ASP A 189 -1.95 -9.21 5.85
N ASP A 190 -2.54 -9.40 7.03
CA ASP A 190 -3.50 -8.45 7.61
C ASP A 190 -2.90 -7.06 7.82
N MET A 191 -1.61 -6.96 8.18
CA MET A 191 -0.96 -5.66 8.34
C MET A 191 -0.89 -4.91 7.02
N PHE A 192 -0.61 -5.61 5.91
CA PHE A 192 -0.61 -5.00 4.58
C PHE A 192 -2.00 -4.56 4.15
N LEU A 193 -3.03 -5.36 4.43
CA LEU A 193 -4.41 -5.01 4.10
C LEU A 193 -4.89 -3.79 4.91
N ILE A 194 -4.63 -3.77 6.21
CA ILE A 194 -5.00 -2.65 7.09
C ILE A 194 -4.25 -1.38 6.69
N ALA A 195 -2.97 -1.49 6.35
CA ALA A 195 -2.19 -0.37 5.84
C ALA A 195 -2.77 0.19 4.53
N ALA A 196 -3.15 -0.69 3.59
CA ALA A 196 -3.77 -0.30 2.33
C ALA A 196 -5.14 0.37 2.52
N GLN A 197 -5.98 -0.16 3.42
CA GLN A 197 -7.26 0.44 3.79
C GLN A 197 -7.08 1.82 4.41
N LYS A 198 -6.13 1.97 5.35
CA LYS A 198 -5.82 3.26 5.96
C LYS A 198 -5.32 4.25 4.92
N LEU A 199 -4.40 3.84 4.04
CA LEU A 199 -3.91 4.68 2.94
C LEU A 199 -5.07 5.18 2.05
N GLY A 200 -5.98 4.29 1.67
CA GLY A 200 -7.17 4.65 0.87
C GLY A 200 -8.07 5.67 1.57
N SER A 201 -8.20 5.60 2.89
CA SER A 201 -9.01 6.53 3.69
C SER A 201 -8.43 7.94 3.83
N LEU A 202 -7.13 8.14 3.52
CA LEU A 202 -6.45 9.42 3.69
C LEU A 202 -6.66 10.37 2.50
N LEU A 203 -7.27 9.90 1.41
CA LEU A 203 -7.60 10.72 0.25
C LEU A 203 -8.84 11.57 0.50
N THR A 204 -8.74 12.85 0.17
CA THR A 204 -9.88 13.77 0.15
C THR A 204 -10.70 13.61 -1.13
N GLN A 205 -11.98 13.97 -1.10
CA GLN A 205 -12.82 13.97 -2.30
C GLN A 205 -12.24 14.87 -3.40
N LYS A 206 -11.66 16.03 -3.02
CA LYS A 206 -10.98 16.94 -3.96
C LYS A 206 -9.83 16.26 -4.70
N GLU A 207 -9.03 15.43 -4.02
CA GLU A 207 -7.95 14.68 -4.65
C GLU A 207 -8.49 13.60 -5.60
N LEU A 208 -9.52 12.87 -5.19
CA LEU A 208 -10.21 11.88 -6.04
C LEU A 208 -10.79 12.53 -7.30
N ASP A 209 -11.41 13.70 -7.15
CA ASP A 209 -12.00 14.47 -8.27
C ASP A 209 -10.92 14.95 -9.25
N SER A 210 -9.70 15.21 -8.77
CA SER A 210 -8.52 15.53 -9.60
C SER A 210 -7.89 14.32 -10.30
N GLY A 211 -8.43 13.11 -10.09
CA GLY A 211 -7.93 11.87 -10.69
C GLY A 211 -6.86 11.14 -9.87
N ARG A 212 -6.54 11.61 -8.65
CA ARG A 212 -5.59 10.93 -7.77
C ARG A 212 -6.24 9.71 -7.13
N VAL A 213 -5.45 8.65 -6.97
CA VAL A 213 -5.80 7.47 -6.15
C VAL A 213 -4.76 7.14 -5.10
N TYR A 214 -3.78 8.04 -4.93
CA TYR A 214 -2.79 8.02 -3.86
C TYR A 214 -2.58 9.45 -3.34
N PRO A 215 -2.28 9.64 -2.05
CA PRO A 215 -1.93 10.95 -1.50
C PRO A 215 -0.77 11.62 -2.26
N PRO A 216 -0.54 12.93 -2.10
CA PRO A 216 0.62 13.61 -2.66
C PRO A 216 1.91 13.20 -1.95
N ILE A 217 2.99 12.98 -2.71
CA ILE A 217 4.32 12.60 -2.17
C ILE A 217 4.85 13.54 -1.07
N PRO A 218 4.67 14.89 -1.14
CA PRO A 218 5.12 15.77 -0.05
C PRO A 218 4.47 15.47 1.31
N THR A 219 3.31 14.80 1.32
CA THR A 219 2.60 14.41 2.55
C THR A 219 3.01 13.03 3.07
N LEU A 220 3.97 12.35 2.41
CA LEU A 220 4.31 10.96 2.68
C LEU A 220 4.67 10.69 4.14
N ARG A 221 5.41 11.59 4.80
CA ARG A 221 5.79 11.44 6.22
C ARG A 221 4.55 11.36 7.12
N GLU A 222 3.59 12.27 6.92
CA GLU A 222 2.35 12.30 7.70
C GLU A 222 1.45 11.10 7.36
N VAL A 223 1.40 10.69 6.10
CA VAL A 223 0.72 9.45 5.67
C VAL A 223 1.31 8.23 6.37
N THR A 224 2.64 8.11 6.41
CA THR A 224 3.35 7.03 7.12
C THR A 224 2.99 6.98 8.60
N ILE A 225 2.99 8.13 9.28
CA ILE A 225 2.65 8.22 10.71
C ILE A 225 1.22 7.74 10.96
N LYS A 226 0.26 8.21 10.16
CA LYS A 226 -1.15 7.83 10.31
C LYS A 226 -1.40 6.36 10.03
N ILE A 227 -0.69 5.76 9.08
CA ILE A 227 -0.76 4.33 8.80
C ILE A 227 -0.11 3.54 9.95
N ALA A 228 1.08 3.95 10.40
CA ALA A 228 1.78 3.27 11.49
C ALA A 228 0.97 3.31 12.79
N ALA A 229 0.39 4.45 13.16
CA ALA A 229 -0.47 4.58 14.34
C ALA A 229 -1.67 3.61 14.27
N HIS A 230 -2.31 3.49 13.10
CA HIS A 230 -3.41 2.56 12.91
C HIS A 230 -2.98 1.09 12.98
N LEU A 231 -1.76 0.77 12.50
CA LEU A 231 -1.17 -0.56 12.68
C LEU A 231 -0.82 -0.85 14.14
N VAL A 232 -0.35 0.14 14.89
CA VAL A 232 -0.12 0.04 16.34
C VAL A 232 -1.44 -0.33 17.05
N GLU A 233 -2.52 0.37 16.75
CA GLU A 233 -3.86 0.04 17.28
C GLU A 233 -4.26 -1.41 16.98
N TYR A 234 -4.08 -1.85 15.73
CA TYR A 234 -4.34 -3.24 15.33
C TYR A 234 -3.49 -4.23 16.11
N LEU A 235 -2.18 -3.99 16.24
CA LEU A 235 -1.26 -4.89 16.92
C LEU A 235 -1.61 -5.06 18.40
N TYR A 236 -2.03 -4.00 19.10
CA TYR A 236 -2.52 -4.12 20.48
C TYR A 236 -3.86 -4.85 20.56
N LYS A 237 -4.82 -4.50 19.69
CA LYS A 237 -6.14 -5.13 19.65
C LYS A 237 -6.05 -6.65 19.44
N GLU A 238 -5.20 -7.09 18.52
CA GLU A 238 -4.98 -8.51 18.22
C GLU A 238 -3.97 -9.19 19.15
N LYS A 239 -3.50 -8.50 20.20
CA LYS A 239 -2.53 -9.01 21.19
C LYS A 239 -1.20 -9.46 20.56
N LYS A 240 -0.77 -8.76 19.51
CA LYS A 240 0.47 -8.99 18.75
C LYS A 240 1.59 -8.00 19.09
N ALA A 241 1.29 -6.95 19.85
CA ALA A 241 2.29 -6.02 20.38
C ALA A 241 3.01 -6.58 21.62
N TRP A 242 4.32 -6.34 21.70
CA TRP A 242 5.21 -6.79 22.79
C TRP A 242 5.84 -5.63 23.58
N TYR A 243 5.66 -4.39 23.14
CA TYR A 243 5.97 -3.21 23.92
C TYR A 243 4.86 -2.96 24.96
N TYR A 244 5.23 -2.80 26.23
CA TYR A 244 4.28 -2.54 27.33
C TYR A 244 4.81 -1.46 28.29
N PRO A 245 3.92 -0.65 28.90
CA PRO A 245 2.45 -0.67 28.75
C PRO A 245 1.95 -0.16 27.39
N GLU A 246 0.70 -0.47 27.03
CA GLU A 246 0.07 0.07 25.80
C GLU A 246 0.04 1.61 25.85
N PRO A 247 0.58 2.31 24.85
CA PRO A 247 0.52 3.76 24.76
C PRO A 247 -0.92 4.26 24.68
N LYS A 248 -1.25 5.32 25.43
CA LYS A 248 -2.60 5.93 25.39
C LYS A 248 -2.88 6.56 24.03
N ASP A 249 -1.95 7.39 23.55
CA ASP A 249 -1.97 8.02 22.24
C ASP A 249 -0.99 7.29 21.30
N LYS A 250 -1.54 6.64 20.28
CA LYS A 250 -0.79 5.80 19.34
C LYS A 250 -0.07 6.64 18.30
N GLU A 251 -0.63 7.79 17.94
CA GLU A 251 0.00 8.68 16.97
C GLU A 251 1.18 9.40 17.60
N GLU A 252 1.01 9.95 18.80
CA GLU A 252 2.11 10.59 19.53
C GLU A 252 3.23 9.59 19.86
N PHE A 253 2.85 8.37 20.28
CA PHE A 253 3.81 7.29 20.48
C PHE A 253 4.66 7.01 19.23
N VAL A 254 4.03 6.91 18.06
CA VAL A 254 4.74 6.71 16.79
C VAL A 254 5.62 7.90 16.44
N ARG A 255 5.16 9.15 16.65
CA ARG A 255 5.94 10.37 16.38
C ARG A 255 7.22 10.42 17.20
N MET A 256 7.16 10.03 18.47
CA MET A 256 8.32 9.97 19.37
C MET A 256 9.40 8.96 18.93
N GLN A 257 9.06 7.97 18.09
CA GLN A 257 10.02 6.98 17.57
C GLN A 257 10.72 7.43 16.29
N LEU A 258 10.29 8.54 15.70
CA LEU A 258 10.86 9.01 14.43
C LEU A 258 12.28 9.56 14.64
N TYR A 259 13.11 9.36 13.63
CA TYR A 259 14.38 10.04 13.54
C TYR A 259 14.17 11.55 13.41
N ASP A 260 14.81 12.31 14.30
CA ASP A 260 14.89 13.76 14.22
C ASP A 260 16.14 14.16 13.43
N THR A 261 15.95 14.97 12.40
CA THR A 261 17.02 15.49 11.54
C THR A 261 17.71 16.72 12.15
N SER A 262 17.22 17.23 13.28
CA SER A 262 17.83 18.35 14.00
C SER A 262 19.18 17.94 14.62
N TYR A 263 20.09 18.90 14.77
CA TYR A 263 21.34 18.65 15.49
C TYR A 263 21.06 18.45 16.98
N GLN A 264 21.62 17.37 17.53
CA GLN A 264 21.59 17.14 18.97
C GLN A 264 22.60 18.04 19.67
N TYR A 265 22.29 18.45 20.89
CA TYR A 265 23.22 19.13 21.77
C TYR A 265 24.17 18.10 22.39
N PHE A 266 25.47 18.20 22.09
CA PHE A 266 26.51 17.28 22.59
C PHE A 266 27.21 17.78 23.86
N GLY A 267 26.91 19.00 24.32
CA GLY A 267 27.43 19.49 25.59
C GLY A 267 26.73 18.80 26.77
N SER A 268 27.36 18.87 27.96
CA SER A 268 26.72 18.38 29.18
C SER A 268 25.52 19.27 29.53
N LEU A 269 24.36 18.65 29.75
CA LEU A 269 23.23 19.31 30.40
C LEU A 269 23.63 19.61 31.84
N THR A 270 23.64 20.89 32.20
CA THR A 270 23.94 21.33 33.58
C THR A 270 22.70 21.99 34.17
N TRP A 271 22.46 21.77 35.46
CA TRP A 271 21.40 22.42 36.22
C TRP A 271 21.93 22.79 37.60
N GLN A 272 21.35 23.82 38.21
CA GLN A 272 21.76 24.27 39.54
C GLN A 272 21.19 23.35 40.62
N TRP A 273 22.04 22.91 41.53
CA TRP A 273 21.61 22.22 42.75
C TRP A 273 21.04 23.23 43.76
N PRO A 274 20.09 22.84 44.64
CA PRO A 274 19.65 23.72 45.71
C PRO A 274 20.83 24.16 46.59
N GLU A 275 20.89 25.46 46.93
CA GLU A 275 22.02 26.07 47.67
C GLU A 275 22.37 25.32 48.97
N LEU A 276 21.36 24.85 49.70
CA LEU A 276 21.49 24.10 50.96
C LEU A 276 22.37 22.84 50.83
N HIS A 277 22.49 22.30 49.63
CA HIS A 277 23.26 21.09 49.36
C HIS A 277 24.57 21.36 48.60
N LYS A 278 24.87 22.61 48.24
CA LYS A 278 26.16 23.01 47.66
C LYS A 278 27.26 23.12 48.72
N ILE A 279 26.86 23.27 49.99
CA ILE A 279 27.76 23.35 51.13
C ILE A 279 27.89 21.95 51.73
N PRO A 280 29.11 21.40 51.90
CA PRO A 280 29.31 20.14 52.60
C PRO A 280 28.69 20.21 54.01
N ARG A 281 27.86 19.24 54.37
CA ARG A 281 27.41 19.12 55.75
C ARG A 281 28.63 18.79 56.61
N ASN A 282 28.83 19.54 57.69
CA ASN A 282 29.83 19.19 58.68
C ASN A 282 29.31 17.96 59.45
N ILE A 283 29.87 16.76 59.20
CA ILE A 283 29.49 15.51 59.88
C ILE A 283 30.16 15.41 61.27
N GLN A 284 30.68 16.50 61.81
CA GLN A 284 31.15 16.55 63.20
C GLN A 284 29.97 16.64 64.17
N SER A 285 29.24 15.52 64.30
CA SER A 285 28.63 14.98 65.53
C SER A 285 27.56 13.96 65.15
N ILE A 286 27.97 12.77 64.70
CA ILE A 286 27.25 11.60 65.20
C ILE A 286 27.80 11.48 66.63
N ASP A 287 26.95 11.78 67.60
CA ASP A 287 27.27 11.53 69.01
C ASP A 287 27.79 10.10 69.12
N ASP A 288 29.01 9.92 69.63
CA ASP A 288 29.58 8.60 69.98
C ASP A 288 28.77 7.89 71.11
N ASN A 289 27.61 8.45 71.48
CA ASN A 289 26.69 7.94 72.50
C ASN A 289 25.55 7.08 71.97
N ILE A 290 25.50 6.72 70.67
CA ILE A 290 24.65 5.59 70.25
C ILE A 290 25.40 4.30 70.59
N ALA A 291 25.33 3.94 71.87
CA ALA A 291 25.60 2.59 72.32
C ALA A 291 24.71 1.63 71.50
N PHE A 292 25.34 0.82 70.64
CA PHE A 292 24.71 -0.39 70.14
C PHE A 292 24.48 -1.28 71.37
N HIS A 293 23.25 -1.30 71.89
CA HIS A 293 22.82 -2.36 72.77
C HIS A 293 22.78 -3.66 71.94
N SER A 294 23.78 -4.49 72.17
CA SER A 294 23.80 -5.92 71.84
C SER A 294 22.68 -6.67 72.54
#